data_AF-D7G362-F1
#
_entry.id   AF-D7G362-F1
#
_cell.length_a   1.000
_cell.length_b   1.000
_cell.length_c   1.000
_cell.angle_alpha   90.00
_cell.angle_beta   90.00
_cell.angle_gamma   90.00
#
_symmetry.space_group_name_H-M   'P 1'
#
loop_
_entity.id
_entity.type
_entity.pdbx_description
1 polymer ?
#
loop_
_entity_poly.entity_id
_entity_poly.type
_entity_poly.pdbx_seq_one_letter_code
_entity_poly.pdbx_strand_id
1 'polypeptide(L)'
;MGFLDDMSEELNSVRRRLKRAGIEWKGRRSTGGGRRGAKGTSSVLASGITQAVGGGGAFVAVLALSQALQGFALRVSCSSPLGLPTALGFATVAAASVASVRVAEGISSGLEAASSKDSQRISDPWRSMLEAAEQPANSGEIGASSFGLVLFRALGGRFSSVAPSALHMPGAFSRLSASLPATLEYASDGKRQALATLGKNFGCHTCGTRAPATFIADHMPPLKTVKLANAKLWRRALRQTVSQRFYPQCQACSTLQSAAVRSGQTTLRYHFTLAALRPYHATGGLLVLGSLVLAQQRQRRGGSTSRRGL
;
A
#
# COMPACT_ATOMS: atom_id res chain seq x y z
N MET A 1 9.15 14.03 -17.79
CA MET A 1 10.21 13.38 -18.59
C MET A 1 11.46 13.01 -17.78
N GLY A 2 11.79 13.64 -16.64
CA GLY A 2 13.10 13.45 -15.99
C GLY A 2 13.36 12.22 -15.09
N PHE A 3 12.44 11.24 -14.94
CA PHE A 3 12.70 10.10 -14.04
C PHE A 3 13.67 9.06 -14.63
N LEU A 4 13.60 8.83 -15.95
CA LEU A 4 14.50 7.90 -16.64
C LEU A 4 15.91 8.48 -16.78
N ASP A 5 16.01 9.80 -16.92
CA ASP A 5 17.28 10.53 -16.97
C ASP A 5 18.00 10.49 -15.61
N ASP A 6 17.26 10.66 -14.50
CA ASP A 6 17.80 10.53 -13.13
C ASP A 6 18.36 9.11 -12.85
N MET A 7 17.65 8.06 -13.29
CA MET A 7 18.11 6.68 -13.15
C MET A 7 19.37 6.38 -13.98
N SER A 8 19.44 6.95 -15.19
CA SER A 8 20.62 6.86 -16.07
C SER A 8 21.85 7.51 -15.42
N GLU A 9 21.69 8.68 -14.79
CA GLU A 9 22.78 9.35 -14.07
C GLU A 9 23.26 8.58 -12.84
N GLU A 10 22.33 8.04 -12.03
CA GLU A 10 22.69 7.20 -10.87
C GLU A 10 23.50 5.95 -11.28
N LEU A 11 23.06 5.24 -12.33
CA LEU A 11 23.77 4.06 -12.83
C LEU A 11 25.18 4.41 -13.32
N ASN A 12 25.33 5.54 -14.01
CA ASN A 12 26.63 6.04 -14.45
C ASN A 12 27.52 6.51 -13.28
N SER A 13 26.93 7.05 -12.22
CA SER A 13 27.62 7.41 -10.98
C SER A 13 28.18 6.17 -10.27
N VAL A 14 27.37 5.12 -10.11
CA VAL A 14 27.80 3.83 -9.54
C VAL A 14 28.93 3.20 -10.35
N ARG A 15 28.80 3.19 -11.69
CA ARG A 15 29.85 2.66 -12.58
C ARG A 15 31.19 3.39 -12.41
N ARG A 16 31.16 4.72 -12.26
CA ARG A 16 32.36 5.54 -12.01
C ARG A 16 32.98 5.29 -10.64
N ARG A 17 32.18 5.00 -9.60
CA ARG A 17 32.68 4.63 -8.26
C ARG A 17 33.35 3.26 -8.26
N LEU A 18 32.75 2.28 -8.92
CA LEU A 18 33.33 0.93 -9.06
C LEU A 18 34.67 0.95 -9.82
N LYS A 19 34.74 1.75 -10.89
CA LYS A 19 35.99 1.92 -11.67
C LYS A 19 37.11 2.57 -10.85
N ARG A 20 36.77 3.54 -9.98
CA ARG A 20 37.74 4.17 -9.05
C ARG A 20 38.21 3.23 -7.93
N ALA A 21 37.37 2.27 -7.53
CA ALA A 21 37.72 1.27 -6.52
C ALA A 21 38.63 0.14 -7.03
N GLY A 22 39.14 0.22 -8.27
CA GLY A 22 39.95 -0.84 -8.87
C GLY A 22 39.17 -2.14 -9.12
N ILE A 23 37.84 -2.10 -9.00
CA ILE A 23 36.95 -3.23 -9.31
C ILE A 23 36.78 -3.25 -10.83
N GLU A 24 37.80 -3.73 -11.52
CA GLU A 24 37.76 -3.97 -12.95
C GLU A 24 36.88 -5.20 -13.21
N TRP A 25 35.72 -4.97 -13.85
CA TRP A 25 34.83 -6.05 -14.27
C TRP A 25 35.50 -6.82 -15.42
N LYS A 26 36.43 -7.72 -15.10
CA LYS A 26 37.02 -8.66 -16.06
C LYS A 26 35.92 -9.56 -16.58
N GLY A 27 35.36 -9.18 -17.72
CA GLY A 27 34.45 -10.02 -18.50
C GLY A 27 35.10 -11.36 -18.77
N ARG A 28 34.75 -12.36 -17.96
CA ARG A 28 35.26 -13.72 -18.05
C ARG A 28 34.81 -14.29 -19.40
N ARG A 29 35.69 -14.26 -20.41
CA ARG A 29 35.48 -14.96 -21.68
C ARG A 29 35.51 -16.46 -21.36
N SER A 30 34.34 -17.01 -21.06
CA SER A 30 34.12 -18.45 -20.98
C SER A 30 34.29 -19.01 -22.39
N THR A 31 35.45 -19.62 -22.64
CA THR A 31 35.64 -20.56 -23.75
C THR A 31 34.81 -21.82 -23.50
N GLY A 32 34.41 -22.45 -24.60
CA GLY A 32 33.29 -23.40 -24.75
C GLY A 32 33.17 -24.51 -23.70
N GLY A 33 31.93 -24.77 -23.25
CA GLY A 33 31.59 -25.99 -22.53
C GLY A 33 30.26 -25.97 -21.76
N GLY A 34 29.82 -24.82 -21.22
CA GLY A 34 28.73 -24.75 -20.23
C GLY A 34 27.52 -23.87 -20.57
N ARG A 35 27.23 -23.61 -21.86
CA ARG A 35 26.27 -22.55 -22.28
C ARG A 35 24.77 -22.85 -22.09
N ARG A 36 24.38 -24.05 -21.63
CA ARG A 36 22.96 -24.39 -21.40
C ARG A 36 22.43 -24.01 -20.00
N GLY A 37 23.30 -23.79 -19.00
CA GLY A 37 22.87 -23.50 -17.62
C GLY A 37 22.48 -22.03 -17.35
N ALA A 38 23.18 -21.07 -17.96
CA ALA A 38 23.03 -19.65 -17.61
C ALA A 38 21.77 -18.97 -18.18
N LYS A 39 21.17 -19.51 -19.25
CA LYS A 39 19.95 -18.94 -19.85
C LYS A 39 18.68 -19.27 -19.05
N GLY A 40 18.67 -20.35 -18.28
CA GLY A 40 17.50 -20.80 -17.54
C GLY A 40 17.26 -20.02 -16.24
N THR A 41 18.30 -19.50 -15.59
CA THR A 41 18.15 -18.79 -14.32
C THR A 41 17.62 -17.36 -14.50
N SER A 42 17.98 -16.69 -15.59
CA SER A 42 17.51 -15.33 -15.89
C SER A 42 16.03 -15.27 -16.26
N SER A 43 15.50 -16.29 -16.95
CA SER A 43 14.08 -16.32 -17.34
C SER A 43 13.15 -16.56 -16.14
N VAL A 44 13.54 -17.44 -15.22
CA VAL A 44 12.77 -17.71 -14.00
C VAL A 44 12.70 -16.46 -13.11
N LEU A 45 13.82 -15.77 -12.93
CA LEU A 45 13.85 -14.53 -12.14
C LEU A 45 12.99 -13.43 -12.78
N ALA A 46 13.09 -13.25 -14.10
CA ALA A 46 12.30 -12.26 -14.83
C ALA A 46 10.79 -12.54 -14.71
N SER A 47 10.36 -13.80 -14.88
CA SER A 47 8.96 -14.18 -14.70
C SER A 47 8.47 -13.91 -13.28
N GLY A 48 9.26 -14.27 -12.26
CA GLY A 48 8.91 -14.01 -10.86
C GLY A 48 8.75 -12.52 -10.52
N ILE A 49 9.62 -11.66 -11.08
CA ILE A 49 9.51 -10.20 -10.92
C ILE A 49 8.22 -9.70 -11.59
N THR A 50 7.95 -10.11 -12.82
CA THR A 50 6.74 -9.71 -13.55
C THR A 50 5.47 -10.11 -12.80
N GLN A 51 5.42 -11.33 -12.28
CA GLN A 51 4.30 -11.81 -11.46
C GLN A 51 4.13 -11.00 -10.18
N ALA A 52 5.23 -10.70 -9.46
CA ALA A 52 5.19 -9.90 -8.24
C ALA A 52 4.73 -8.46 -8.48
N VAL A 53 5.17 -7.84 -9.58
CA VAL A 53 4.72 -6.51 -10.01
C VAL A 53 3.23 -6.54 -10.35
N GLY A 54 2.77 -7.55 -11.10
CA GLY A 54 1.37 -7.74 -11.43
C GLY A 54 0.48 -7.91 -10.20
N GLY A 55 0.88 -8.79 -9.27
CA GLY A 55 0.17 -9.00 -8.01
C GLY A 55 0.17 -7.75 -7.12
N GLY A 56 1.29 -7.04 -7.02
CA GLY A 56 1.37 -5.76 -6.31
C GLY A 56 0.45 -4.69 -6.91
N GLY A 57 0.42 -4.58 -8.23
CA GLY A 57 -0.48 -3.68 -8.96
C GLY A 57 -1.96 -4.00 -8.69
N ALA A 58 -2.34 -5.28 -8.77
CA ALA A 58 -3.69 -5.75 -8.47
C ALA A 58 -4.11 -5.42 -7.03
N PHE A 59 -3.22 -5.64 -6.05
CA PHE A 59 -3.47 -5.29 -4.66
C PHE A 59 -3.82 -3.80 -4.49
N VAL A 60 -2.98 -2.92 -5.05
CA VAL A 60 -3.20 -1.46 -4.98
C VAL A 60 -4.48 -1.06 -5.70
N ALA A 61 -4.79 -1.66 -6.84
CA ALA A 61 -6.02 -1.40 -7.58
C ALA A 61 -7.28 -1.77 -6.77
N VAL A 62 -7.28 -2.93 -6.09
CA VAL A 62 -8.40 -3.35 -5.23
C VAL A 62 -8.55 -2.43 -4.03
N LEU A 63 -7.46 -2.03 -3.37
CA LEU A 63 -7.51 -1.02 -2.31
C LEU A 63 -8.09 0.30 -2.83
N ALA A 64 -7.68 0.71 -4.04
CA ALA A 64 -8.12 1.96 -4.63
C ALA A 64 -9.64 1.96 -4.91
N LEU A 65 -10.11 0.90 -5.57
CA LEU A 65 -11.52 0.70 -5.86
C LEU A 65 -12.36 0.65 -4.57
N SER A 66 -11.89 -0.08 -3.56
CA SER A 66 -12.58 -0.17 -2.27
C SER A 66 -12.75 1.18 -1.60
N GLN A 67 -11.70 2.02 -1.59
CA GLN A 67 -11.82 3.36 -1.01
C GLN A 67 -12.81 4.25 -1.78
N ALA A 68 -12.88 4.12 -3.12
CA ALA A 68 -13.84 4.83 -3.95
C ALA A 68 -15.27 4.38 -3.64
N LEU A 69 -15.52 3.07 -3.54
CA LEU A 69 -16.83 2.50 -3.17
C LEU A 69 -17.24 2.92 -1.75
N GLN A 70 -16.33 2.81 -0.78
CA GLN A 70 -16.58 3.23 0.60
C GLN A 70 -16.95 4.72 0.68
N GLY A 71 -16.21 5.60 -0.01
CA GLY A 71 -16.46 7.03 0.05
C GLY A 71 -17.67 7.49 -0.75
N PHE A 72 -17.79 7.06 -2.00
CA PHE A 72 -18.81 7.54 -2.93
C PHE A 72 -20.16 6.85 -2.70
N ALA A 73 -20.17 5.51 -2.65
CA ALA A 73 -21.41 4.75 -2.54
C ALA A 73 -21.89 4.65 -1.08
N LEU A 74 -20.99 4.36 -0.14
CA LEU A 74 -21.37 4.08 1.26
C LEU A 74 -21.23 5.30 2.19
N ARG A 75 -20.60 6.39 1.74
CA ARG A 75 -20.27 7.57 2.57
C ARG A 75 -19.49 7.20 3.85
N VAL A 76 -18.71 6.12 3.79
CA VAL A 76 -17.86 5.63 4.88
C VAL A 76 -16.49 6.31 4.82
N SER A 77 -16.00 6.72 5.98
CA SER A 77 -14.66 7.28 6.17
C SER A 77 -13.88 6.46 7.20
N CYS A 78 -12.57 6.71 7.32
CA CYS A 78 -11.72 6.07 8.32
C CYS A 78 -12.13 6.35 9.78
N SER A 79 -12.99 7.35 9.99
CA SER A 79 -13.55 7.74 11.30
C SER A 79 -15.03 7.37 11.47
N SER A 80 -15.62 6.62 10.52
CA SER A 80 -17.00 6.15 10.67
C SER A 80 -17.14 5.25 11.91
N PRO A 81 -18.28 5.32 12.62
CA PRO A 81 -18.46 4.66 13.90
C PRO A 81 -18.56 3.13 13.76
N LEU A 82 -18.64 2.45 14.91
CA LEU A 82 -18.89 1.00 15.02
C LEU A 82 -17.82 0.11 14.37
N GLY A 83 -16.61 0.63 14.11
CA GLY A 83 -15.54 -0.14 13.50
C GLY A 83 -15.79 -0.53 12.05
N LEU A 84 -16.83 0.02 11.40
CA LEU A 84 -17.17 -0.23 10.00
C LEU A 84 -15.98 -0.10 9.03
N PRO A 85 -15.15 0.97 9.06
CA PRO A 85 -14.01 1.07 8.15
C PRO A 85 -12.95 -0.02 8.41
N THR A 86 -12.83 -0.52 9.64
CA THR A 86 -11.93 -1.62 9.98
C THR A 86 -12.43 -2.93 9.37
N ALA A 87 -13.73 -3.23 9.49
CA ALA A 87 -14.32 -4.44 8.91
C ALA A 87 -14.24 -4.44 7.37
N LEU A 88 -14.61 -3.33 6.73
CA LEU A 88 -14.51 -3.18 5.27
C LEU A 88 -13.05 -3.23 4.81
N GLY A 89 -12.14 -2.59 5.53
CA GLY A 89 -10.71 -2.65 5.24
C GLY A 89 -10.13 -4.06 5.37
N PHE A 90 -10.56 -4.84 6.37
CA PHE A 90 -10.16 -6.24 6.54
C PHE A 90 -10.62 -7.09 5.35
N ALA A 91 -11.91 -7.02 5.00
CA ALA A 91 -12.46 -7.73 3.85
C ALA A 91 -11.75 -7.32 2.53
N THR A 92 -11.46 -6.02 2.39
CA THR A 92 -10.73 -5.50 1.22
C THR A 92 -9.33 -6.09 1.13
N VAL A 93 -8.56 -6.11 2.23
CA VAL A 93 -7.20 -6.65 2.22
C VAL A 93 -7.19 -8.16 1.91
N ALA A 94 -8.15 -8.91 2.45
CA ALA A 94 -8.33 -10.33 2.11
C ALA A 94 -8.60 -10.52 0.61
N ALA A 95 -9.60 -9.81 0.07
CA ALA A 95 -9.94 -9.88 -1.36
C ALA A 95 -8.77 -9.42 -2.27
N ALA A 96 -8.09 -8.34 -1.90
CA ALA A 96 -6.92 -7.84 -2.62
C ALA A 96 -5.78 -8.87 -2.64
N SER A 97 -5.62 -9.65 -1.58
CA SER A 97 -4.61 -10.71 -1.49
C SER A 97 -4.92 -11.87 -2.43
N VAL A 98 -6.19 -12.31 -2.51
CA VAL A 98 -6.63 -13.32 -3.49
C VAL A 98 -6.45 -12.82 -4.91
N ALA A 99 -6.90 -11.59 -5.21
CA ALA A 99 -6.73 -10.97 -6.52
C ALA A 99 -5.25 -10.90 -6.95
N SER A 100 -4.34 -10.61 -6.01
CA SER A 100 -2.90 -10.56 -6.28
C SER A 100 -2.36 -11.91 -6.78
N VAL A 101 -2.77 -13.01 -6.14
CA VAL A 101 -2.34 -14.36 -6.52
C VAL A 101 -2.95 -14.77 -7.85
N ARG A 102 -4.26 -14.54 -8.05
CA ARG A 102 -4.93 -14.87 -9.32
C ARG A 102 -4.35 -14.12 -10.52
N VAL A 103 -4.00 -12.83 -10.35
CA VAL A 103 -3.33 -12.06 -11.40
C VAL A 103 -1.93 -12.62 -11.69
N ALA A 104 -1.18 -13.01 -10.66
CA ALA A 104 0.13 -13.63 -10.85
C ALA A 104 0.05 -14.97 -11.61
N GLU A 105 -0.92 -15.83 -11.26
CA GLU A 105 -1.20 -17.08 -11.96
C GLU A 105 -1.59 -16.84 -13.42
N GLY A 106 -2.47 -15.86 -13.68
CA GLY A 106 -2.86 -15.46 -15.03
C GLY A 106 -1.67 -14.98 -15.88
N ILE A 107 -0.76 -14.20 -15.29
CA ILE A 107 0.50 -13.78 -15.94
C ILE A 107 1.37 -15.00 -16.26
N SER A 108 1.53 -15.93 -15.31
CA SER A 108 2.33 -17.15 -15.52
C SER A 108 1.79 -17.97 -16.69
N SER A 109 0.49 -18.25 -16.69
CA SER A 109 -0.19 -18.99 -17.77
C SER A 109 -0.07 -18.28 -19.12
N GLY A 110 -0.20 -16.94 -19.13
CA GLY A 110 -0.04 -16.15 -20.34
C GLY A 110 1.39 -16.19 -20.92
N LEU A 111 2.41 -16.18 -20.05
CA LEU A 111 3.81 -16.30 -20.46
C LEU A 111 4.12 -17.71 -21.02
N GLU A 112 3.56 -18.75 -20.41
CA GLU A 112 3.69 -20.13 -20.92
C GLU A 112 2.99 -20.30 -22.28
N ALA A 113 1.78 -19.77 -22.43
CA ALA A 113 1.05 -19.77 -23.69
C ALA A 113 1.80 -19.01 -24.78
N ALA A 114 2.32 -17.82 -24.48
CA ALA A 114 3.11 -17.02 -25.42
C ALA A 114 4.43 -17.69 -25.82
N SER A 115 5.00 -18.53 -24.95
CA SER A 115 6.18 -19.33 -25.27
C SER A 115 5.86 -20.56 -26.12
N SER A 116 4.62 -21.06 -26.08
CA SER A 116 4.16 -22.13 -26.96
C SER A 116 3.89 -21.56 -28.37
N LYS A 117 4.21 -22.31 -29.43
CA LYS A 117 3.91 -21.88 -30.82
C LYS A 117 2.41 -21.79 -31.12
N ASP A 118 1.54 -22.21 -30.19
CA ASP A 118 0.08 -22.16 -30.30
C ASP A 118 -0.48 -20.77 -29.93
N SER A 119 -0.10 -19.77 -30.72
CA SER A 119 -0.52 -18.37 -30.54
C SER A 119 -2.02 -18.12 -30.77
N GLN A 120 -2.79 -19.12 -31.23
CA GLN A 120 -4.20 -18.93 -31.63
C GLN A 120 -5.22 -18.99 -30.48
N ARG A 121 -4.81 -19.32 -29.24
CA ARG A 121 -5.77 -19.55 -28.12
C ARG A 121 -6.01 -18.35 -27.18
N ILE A 122 -5.44 -17.18 -27.44
CA ILE A 122 -5.60 -15.98 -26.60
C ILE A 122 -6.76 -15.10 -27.10
N SER A 123 -7.97 -15.62 -27.23
CA SER A 123 -9.07 -14.84 -27.82
C SER A 123 -9.91 -14.02 -26.83
N ASP A 124 -9.84 -14.26 -25.51
CA ASP A 124 -10.52 -13.36 -24.55
C ASP A 124 -9.95 -13.44 -23.10
N PRO A 125 -9.00 -12.57 -22.75
CA PRO A 125 -8.45 -12.52 -21.38
C PRO A 125 -9.47 -12.03 -20.34
N TRP A 126 -10.48 -11.24 -20.74
CA TRP A 126 -11.49 -10.72 -19.82
C TRP A 126 -12.47 -11.82 -19.40
N ARG A 127 -12.91 -12.63 -20.35
CA ARG A 127 -13.78 -13.77 -20.06
C ARG A 127 -13.12 -14.76 -19.10
N SER A 128 -11.85 -15.07 -19.32
CA SER A 128 -11.08 -15.96 -18.42
C SER A 128 -10.95 -15.38 -17.01
N MET A 129 -10.80 -14.06 -16.88
CA MET A 129 -10.75 -13.39 -15.59
C MET A 129 -12.11 -13.40 -14.87
N LEU A 130 -13.21 -13.22 -15.59
CA LEU A 130 -14.57 -13.30 -15.05
C LEU A 130 -14.93 -14.72 -14.60
N GLU A 131 -14.62 -15.73 -15.41
CA GLU A 131 -14.84 -17.14 -15.06
C GLU A 131 -14.00 -17.55 -13.84
N ALA A 132 -12.76 -17.06 -13.74
CA ALA A 132 -11.96 -17.25 -12.54
C ALA A 132 -12.59 -16.57 -11.31
N ALA A 133 -13.21 -15.39 -11.47
CA ALA A 133 -13.88 -14.66 -10.39
C ALA A 133 -15.06 -15.45 -9.76
N GLU A 134 -15.74 -16.28 -10.54
CA GLU A 134 -16.88 -17.08 -10.10
C GLU A 134 -16.50 -18.37 -9.34
N GLN A 135 -15.25 -18.83 -9.43
CA GLN A 135 -14.86 -20.07 -8.76
C GLN A 135 -14.84 -19.92 -7.23
N PRO A 136 -15.38 -20.92 -6.49
CA PRO A 136 -15.39 -20.91 -5.03
C PRO A 136 -13.97 -20.91 -4.48
N ALA A 137 -13.81 -20.29 -3.31
CA ALA A 137 -12.49 -20.14 -2.72
C ALA A 137 -11.85 -21.50 -2.42
N ASN A 138 -10.70 -21.76 -3.06
CA ASN A 138 -9.91 -22.94 -2.75
C ASN A 138 -9.05 -22.71 -1.49
N SER A 139 -8.48 -23.79 -0.94
CA SER A 139 -7.65 -23.72 0.28
C SER A 139 -6.40 -22.83 0.11
N GLY A 140 -5.89 -22.69 -1.11
CA GLY A 140 -4.81 -21.76 -1.45
C GLY A 140 -5.20 -20.30 -1.28
N GLU A 141 -6.43 -19.95 -1.66
CA GLU A 141 -6.97 -18.58 -1.53
C GLU A 141 -7.25 -18.17 -0.09
N ILE A 142 -7.71 -19.11 0.74
CA ILE A 142 -7.83 -18.90 2.18
C ILE A 142 -6.44 -18.65 2.79
N GLY A 143 -5.44 -19.42 2.37
CA GLY A 143 -4.04 -19.22 2.76
C GLY A 143 -3.51 -17.84 2.34
N ALA A 144 -3.76 -17.44 1.09
CA ALA A 144 -3.36 -16.15 0.55
C ALA A 144 -4.01 -14.97 1.28
N SER A 145 -5.32 -15.06 1.56
CA SER A 145 -6.08 -14.08 2.33
C SER A 145 -5.51 -13.91 3.73
N SER A 146 -5.32 -15.03 4.43
CA SER A 146 -4.83 -15.04 5.81
C SER A 146 -3.42 -14.47 5.91
N PHE A 147 -2.51 -14.91 5.03
CA PHE A 147 -1.13 -14.44 5.03
C PHE A 147 -1.05 -12.97 4.59
N GLY A 148 -1.84 -12.55 3.60
CA GLY A 148 -1.91 -11.16 3.16
C GLY A 148 -2.40 -10.20 4.26
N LEU A 149 -3.38 -10.60 5.08
CA LEU A 149 -3.83 -9.84 6.25
C LEU A 149 -2.71 -9.65 7.28
N VAL A 150 -1.99 -10.72 7.62
CA VAL A 150 -0.85 -10.68 8.55
C VAL A 150 0.25 -9.77 8.00
N LEU A 151 0.60 -9.94 6.73
CA LEU A 151 1.65 -9.17 6.07
C LEU A 151 1.29 -7.67 5.98
N PHE A 152 0.05 -7.34 5.61
CA PHE A 152 -0.44 -5.97 5.63
C PHE A 152 -0.30 -5.31 7.00
N ARG A 153 -0.66 -6.04 8.06
CA ARG A 153 -0.55 -5.55 9.44
C ARG A 153 0.90 -5.41 9.90
N ALA A 154 1.77 -6.36 9.53
CA ALA A 154 3.20 -6.35 9.83
C ALA A 154 3.93 -5.18 9.16
N LEU A 155 3.51 -4.81 7.94
CA LEU A 155 4.01 -3.65 7.21
C LEU A 155 3.40 -2.31 7.70
N GLY A 156 2.74 -2.32 8.85
CA GLY A 156 2.20 -1.13 9.52
C GLY A 156 0.86 -0.63 8.95
N GLY A 157 0.16 -1.45 8.17
CA GLY A 157 -1.19 -1.17 7.71
C GLY A 157 -2.20 -1.17 8.85
N ARG A 158 -3.23 -0.32 8.73
CA ARG A 158 -4.42 -0.35 9.58
C ARG A 158 -5.61 -0.59 8.67
N PHE A 159 -6.51 -1.50 9.03
CA PHE A 159 -7.64 -1.78 8.15
C PHE A 159 -8.53 -0.55 7.94
N SER A 160 -8.73 0.27 8.97
CA SER A 160 -9.45 1.55 8.85
C SER A 160 -8.78 2.58 7.95
N SER A 161 -7.47 2.44 7.63
CA SER A 161 -6.79 3.36 6.71
C SER A 161 -7.04 3.04 5.23
N VAL A 162 -7.77 1.96 4.93
CA VAL A 162 -8.25 1.67 3.56
C VAL A 162 -9.37 2.63 3.18
N ALA A 163 -10.18 3.07 4.13
CA ALA A 163 -11.24 4.05 3.93
C ALA A 163 -10.69 5.46 3.65
N PRO A 164 -11.45 6.36 2.99
CA PRO A 164 -11.03 7.74 2.79
C PRO A 164 -11.05 8.54 4.11
N SER A 165 -10.26 9.59 4.19
CA SER A 165 -10.22 10.47 5.37
C SER A 165 -11.36 11.48 5.36
N ALA A 166 -12.10 11.59 6.45
CA ALA A 166 -12.99 12.74 6.67
C ALA A 166 -12.18 13.95 7.14
N LEU A 167 -12.33 15.11 6.50
CA LEU A 167 -11.49 16.27 6.82
C LEU A 167 -11.70 16.84 8.23
N HIS A 168 -12.84 16.55 8.87
CA HIS A 168 -13.17 17.05 10.21
C HIS A 168 -12.79 16.09 11.35
N MET A 169 -12.09 14.98 11.05
CA MET A 169 -11.65 13.96 12.02
C MET A 169 -10.19 13.56 11.76
N PRO A 170 -9.51 12.89 12.71
CA PRO A 170 -8.22 12.29 12.45
C PRO A 170 -8.27 11.36 11.23
N GLY A 171 -7.55 11.72 10.17
CA GLY A 171 -7.53 10.96 8.92
C GLY A 171 -6.86 9.57 9.00
N ALA A 172 -6.88 8.87 7.87
CA ALA A 172 -6.39 7.51 7.66
C ALA A 172 -4.88 7.34 7.95
N PHE A 173 -4.11 8.43 7.99
CA PHE A 173 -2.68 8.42 8.32
C PHE A 173 -2.37 9.00 9.71
N SER A 174 -3.39 9.36 10.49
CA SER A 174 -3.20 9.86 11.85
C SER A 174 -2.56 8.80 12.75
N ARG A 175 -1.51 9.18 13.48
CA ARG A 175 -0.84 8.32 14.46
C ARG A 175 -0.79 9.03 15.79
N LEU A 176 -1.18 8.34 16.85
CA LEU A 176 -1.09 8.91 18.20
C LEU A 176 0.35 9.26 18.57
N SER A 177 1.31 8.42 18.15
CA SER A 177 2.75 8.64 18.32
C SER A 177 3.30 9.83 17.50
N ALA A 178 2.55 10.33 16.51
CA ALA A 178 2.89 11.49 15.70
C ALA A 178 1.91 12.64 15.93
N SER A 179 1.53 12.85 17.19
CA SER A 179 0.59 13.90 17.60
C SER A 179 1.00 14.50 18.94
N LEU A 180 0.61 15.75 19.17
CA LEU A 180 0.86 16.46 20.43
C LEU A 180 -0.47 16.78 21.14
N PRO A 181 -0.50 16.86 22.48
CA PRO A 181 -1.67 17.37 23.20
C PRO A 181 -2.00 18.80 22.78
N ALA A 182 -3.27 19.06 22.48
CA ALA A 182 -3.77 20.37 22.13
C ALA A 182 -4.67 20.93 23.23
N THR A 183 -4.61 22.25 23.39
CA THR A 183 -5.58 23.05 24.14
C THR A 183 -6.53 23.71 23.15
N LEU A 184 -7.48 24.52 23.65
CA LEU A 184 -8.34 25.35 22.81
C LEU A 184 -7.58 26.50 22.10
N GLU A 185 -6.31 26.71 22.49
CA GLU A 185 -5.43 27.74 21.94
C GLU A 185 -4.66 27.22 20.73
N TYR A 186 -4.13 28.15 19.93
CA TYR A 186 -3.23 27.81 18.84
C TYR A 186 -1.93 27.19 19.36
N ALA A 187 -1.30 26.33 18.54
CA ALA A 187 -0.02 25.73 18.87
C ALA A 187 1.06 26.82 19.02
N SER A 188 1.82 26.77 20.11
CA SER A 188 3.04 27.56 20.29
C SER A 188 4.09 27.21 19.23
N ASP A 189 5.07 28.09 19.01
CA ASP A 189 6.07 27.89 17.96
C ASP A 189 6.91 26.62 18.17
N GLY A 190 7.26 26.29 19.42
CA GLY A 190 7.91 25.02 19.73
C GLY A 190 7.06 23.80 19.34
N LYS A 191 5.74 23.84 19.57
CA LYS A 191 4.82 22.78 19.13
C LYS A 191 4.70 22.72 17.61
N ARG A 192 4.65 23.87 16.93
CA ARG A 192 4.61 23.95 15.46
C ARG A 192 5.88 23.34 14.85
N GLN A 193 7.05 23.66 15.38
CA GLN A 193 8.33 23.10 14.93
C GLN A 193 8.38 21.58 15.15
N ALA A 194 7.97 21.11 16.34
CA ALA A 194 7.89 19.68 16.62
C ALA A 194 6.93 18.96 15.65
N LEU A 195 5.76 19.53 15.37
CA LEU A 195 4.81 18.97 14.39
C LEU A 195 5.32 19.03 12.97
N ALA A 196 6.10 20.04 12.60
CA ALA A 196 6.75 20.09 11.30
C ALA A 196 7.74 18.92 11.13
N THR A 197 8.53 18.63 12.17
CA THR A 197 9.41 17.45 12.19
C THR A 197 8.63 16.14 12.13
N LEU A 198 7.56 16.01 12.91
CA LEU A 198 6.67 14.84 12.85
C LEU A 198 6.03 14.67 11.46
N GLY A 199 5.61 15.77 10.83
CA GLY A 199 5.05 15.77 9.47
C GLY A 199 6.06 15.30 8.42
N LYS A 200 7.32 15.73 8.51
CA LYS A 200 8.39 15.23 7.63
C LYS A 200 8.59 13.72 7.75
N ASN A 201 8.52 13.18 8.97
CA ASN A 201 8.77 11.76 9.23
C ASN A 201 7.55 10.86 8.91
N PHE A 202 6.35 11.29 9.33
CA PHE A 202 5.14 10.45 9.25
C PHE A 202 4.23 10.82 8.08
N GLY A 203 4.31 12.06 7.60
CA GLY A 203 3.45 12.63 6.57
C GLY A 203 2.21 13.31 7.15
N CYS A 204 1.42 13.92 6.25
CA CYS A 204 0.13 14.51 6.58
C CYS A 204 -0.82 13.45 7.16
N HIS A 205 -1.46 13.73 8.29
CA HIS A 205 -2.39 12.79 8.93
C HIS A 205 -3.64 12.49 8.09
N THR A 206 -3.99 13.37 7.15
CA THR A 206 -5.15 13.24 6.25
C THR A 206 -4.78 12.50 4.97
N CYS A 207 -3.81 12.97 4.18
CA CYS A 207 -3.52 12.41 2.85
C CYS A 207 -2.24 11.59 2.77
N GLY A 208 -1.44 11.54 3.83
CA GLY A 208 -0.18 10.80 3.86
C GLY A 208 0.99 11.45 3.12
N THR A 209 0.82 12.62 2.47
CA THR A 209 1.96 13.23 1.75
C THR A 209 3.13 13.59 2.67
N ARG A 210 4.36 13.32 2.21
CA ARG A 210 5.64 13.66 2.88
C ARG A 210 6.52 14.63 2.07
N ALA A 211 6.31 14.70 0.76
CA ALA A 211 7.06 15.54 -0.19
C ALA A 211 6.85 17.03 0.11
N PRO A 212 7.78 17.95 -0.28
CA PRO A 212 8.04 19.21 0.40
C PRO A 212 6.74 19.96 0.68
N ALA A 213 6.27 19.80 1.89
CA ALA A 213 5.02 20.35 2.37
C ALA A 213 5.34 21.10 3.65
N THR A 214 4.81 22.31 3.74
CA THR A 214 4.68 22.99 5.01
C THR A 214 3.61 22.24 5.81
N PHE A 215 4.00 21.79 7.00
CA PHE A 215 3.10 21.12 7.92
C PHE A 215 2.65 22.11 8.97
N ILE A 216 1.33 22.20 9.16
CA ILE A 216 0.72 23.00 10.20
C ILE A 216 0.24 22.11 11.35
N ALA A 217 0.05 22.72 12.50
CA ALA A 217 -0.53 22.08 13.67
C ALA A 217 -2.07 22.11 13.57
N ASP A 218 -2.66 21.04 13.04
CA ASP A 218 -4.12 20.94 12.88
C ASP A 218 -4.78 20.40 14.16
N HIS A 219 -5.85 21.07 14.62
CA HIS A 219 -6.63 20.65 15.79
C HIS A 219 -7.62 19.55 15.40
N MET A 220 -7.48 18.38 16.01
CA MET A 220 -8.44 17.28 15.84
C MET A 220 -9.08 16.84 17.16
N PRO A 221 -10.42 16.80 17.25
CA PRO A 221 -11.39 17.36 16.29
C PRO A 221 -11.26 18.89 16.15
N PRO A 222 -11.83 19.54 15.11
CA PRO A 222 -11.78 20.99 14.95
C PRO A 222 -12.35 21.77 16.15
N LEU A 223 -11.80 22.96 16.41
CA LEU A 223 -12.15 23.79 17.58
C LEU A 223 -13.65 24.06 17.70
N LYS A 224 -14.32 24.39 16.58
CA LYS A 224 -15.77 24.61 16.53
C LYS A 224 -16.54 23.39 17.03
N THR A 225 -16.14 22.19 16.60
CA THR A 225 -16.75 20.92 17.00
C THR A 225 -16.61 20.68 18.50
N VAL A 226 -15.44 20.95 19.06
CA VAL A 226 -15.18 20.73 20.50
C VAL A 226 -15.91 21.74 21.37
N LYS A 227 -15.96 23.01 20.98
CA LYS A 227 -16.76 24.03 21.69
C LYS A 227 -18.24 23.66 21.73
N LEU A 228 -18.80 23.24 20.60
CA LEU A 228 -20.19 22.79 20.52
C LEU A 228 -20.45 21.52 21.34
N ALA A 229 -19.52 20.55 21.31
CA ALA A 229 -19.66 19.33 22.09
C ALA A 229 -19.63 19.62 23.60
N ASN A 230 -18.67 20.42 24.08
CA ASN A 230 -18.52 20.74 25.50
C ASN A 230 -19.58 21.73 26.02
N ALA A 231 -20.32 22.40 25.13
CA ALA A 231 -21.47 23.23 25.50
C ALA A 231 -22.72 22.42 25.88
N LYS A 232 -22.80 21.13 25.50
CA LYS A 232 -23.96 20.28 25.79
C LYS A 232 -24.12 20.06 27.30
N LEU A 233 -25.31 20.35 27.83
CA LEU A 233 -25.62 20.29 29.26
C LEU A 233 -25.31 18.93 29.88
N TRP A 234 -25.70 17.83 29.22
CA TRP A 234 -25.46 16.48 29.73
C TRP A 234 -23.95 16.16 29.88
N ARG A 235 -23.10 16.64 28.98
CA ARG A 235 -21.64 16.45 29.09
C ARG A 235 -21.08 17.23 30.27
N ARG A 236 -21.58 18.44 30.51
CA ARG A 236 -21.22 19.25 31.68
C ARG A 236 -21.64 18.55 32.97
N ALA A 237 -22.87 18.04 33.02
CA ALA A 237 -23.38 17.29 34.16
C ALA A 237 -22.52 16.04 34.46
N LEU A 238 -22.08 15.33 33.42
CA LEU A 238 -21.21 14.16 33.56
C LEU A 238 -19.70 14.49 33.66
N ARG A 239 -19.32 15.78 33.70
CA ARG A 239 -17.91 16.23 33.66
C ARG A 239 -17.09 15.62 32.52
N GLN A 240 -17.73 15.29 31.40
CA GLN A 240 -17.09 14.72 30.23
C GLN A 240 -16.67 15.81 29.24
N THR A 241 -15.36 16.01 29.09
CA THR A 241 -14.80 16.94 28.11
C THR A 241 -14.23 16.20 26.90
N VAL A 242 -14.41 16.75 25.71
CA VAL A 242 -13.76 16.24 24.50
C VAL A 242 -12.34 16.81 24.43
N SER A 243 -11.34 15.94 24.54
CA SER A 243 -9.93 16.32 24.39
C SER A 243 -9.55 16.52 22.93
N GLN A 244 -8.68 17.50 22.66
CA GLN A 244 -8.10 17.73 21.32
C GLN A 244 -6.63 17.32 21.26
N ARG A 245 -6.16 17.04 20.04
CA ARG A 245 -4.74 16.83 19.75
C ARG A 245 -4.34 17.55 18.48
N PHE A 246 -3.08 17.92 18.40
CA PHE A 246 -2.47 18.44 17.20
C PHE A 246 -1.92 17.30 16.33
N TYR A 247 -2.23 17.34 15.05
CA TYR A 247 -1.65 16.44 14.04
C TYR A 247 -0.96 17.24 12.93
N PRO A 248 0.10 16.70 12.31
CA PRO A 248 0.76 17.35 11.19
C PRO A 248 -0.14 17.28 9.95
N GLN A 249 -0.53 18.42 9.41
CA GLN A 249 -1.37 18.50 8.21
C GLN A 249 -0.70 19.36 7.13
N CYS A 250 -0.74 18.93 5.87
CA CYS A 250 -0.23 19.74 4.77
C CYS A 250 -1.20 20.89 4.43
N GLN A 251 -0.66 21.99 3.91
CA GLN A 251 -1.45 23.18 3.54
C GLN A 251 -2.64 22.86 2.64
N ALA A 252 -2.47 21.99 1.63
CA ALA A 252 -3.55 21.60 0.72
C ALA A 252 -4.73 20.94 1.45
N CYS A 253 -4.46 20.05 2.42
CA CYS A 253 -5.53 19.44 3.21
C CYS A 253 -6.17 20.45 4.18
N SER A 254 -5.39 21.36 4.75
CA SER A 254 -5.91 22.41 5.64
C SER A 254 -6.85 23.38 4.94
N THR A 255 -6.51 23.80 3.73
CA THR A 255 -7.40 24.67 2.92
C THR A 255 -8.73 23.97 2.63
N LEU A 256 -8.69 22.69 2.22
CA LEU A 256 -9.90 21.90 1.97
C LEU A 256 -10.73 21.69 3.23
N GLN A 257 -10.08 21.43 4.37
CA GLN A 257 -10.75 21.27 5.64
C GLN A 257 -11.42 22.57 6.07
N SER A 258 -10.72 23.69 5.98
CA SER A 258 -11.26 25.01 6.32
C SER A 258 -12.50 25.34 5.49
N ALA A 259 -12.48 25.02 4.19
CA ALA A 259 -13.64 25.15 3.32
C ALA A 259 -14.80 24.25 3.78
N ALA A 260 -14.53 22.97 4.05
CA ALA A 260 -15.54 22.00 4.52
C ALA A 260 -16.16 22.39 5.87
N VAL A 261 -15.36 22.89 6.82
CA VAL A 261 -15.83 23.34 8.13
C VAL A 261 -16.69 24.60 8.03
N ARG A 262 -16.36 25.52 7.10
CA ARG A 262 -17.18 26.71 6.83
C ARG A 262 -18.52 26.36 6.19
N SER A 263 -18.52 25.45 5.20
CA SER A 263 -19.75 25.01 4.53
C SER A 263 -20.59 24.02 5.36
N GLY A 264 -20.04 23.50 6.47
CA GLY A 264 -20.69 22.47 7.28
C GLY A 264 -20.82 21.12 6.56
N GLN A 265 -20.07 20.91 5.49
CA GLN A 265 -20.14 19.69 4.68
C GLN A 265 -19.11 18.64 5.12
N THR A 266 -19.49 17.37 4.99
CA THR A 266 -18.54 16.26 5.15
C THR A 266 -17.80 16.02 3.84
N THR A 267 -16.57 16.52 3.77
CA THR A 267 -15.68 16.28 2.64
C THR A 267 -14.74 15.11 2.93
N LEU A 268 -14.64 14.19 1.97
CA LEU A 268 -13.74 13.04 2.02
C LEU A 268 -12.49 13.31 1.19
N ARG A 269 -11.34 12.84 1.69
CA ARG A 269 -10.05 12.87 0.99
C ARG A 269 -9.61 11.44 0.70
N TYR A 270 -9.44 11.14 -0.58
CA TYR A 270 -8.96 9.85 -1.08
C TYR A 270 -7.42 9.78 -1.11
N HIS A 271 -6.87 8.57 -1.18
CA HIS A 271 -5.45 8.30 -0.96
C HIS A 271 -4.78 7.52 -2.11
N PHE A 272 -5.29 7.69 -3.34
CA PHE A 272 -4.79 7.03 -4.55
C PHE A 272 -3.50 7.60 -5.13
N THR A 273 -2.80 8.47 -4.41
CA THR A 273 -1.62 9.16 -4.94
C THR A 273 -0.35 8.38 -4.63
N LEU A 274 0.65 8.47 -5.51
CA LEU A 274 1.98 7.91 -5.24
C LEU A 274 2.58 8.45 -3.93
N ALA A 275 2.27 9.70 -3.57
CA ALA A 275 2.69 10.31 -2.31
C ALA A 275 2.07 9.66 -1.05
N ALA A 276 0.98 8.92 -1.22
CA ALA A 276 0.30 8.19 -0.16
C ALA A 276 0.77 6.72 -0.05
N LEU A 277 1.66 6.25 -0.95
CA LEU A 277 2.21 4.90 -0.85
C LEU A 277 2.94 4.70 0.48
N ARG A 278 2.85 3.47 0.96
CA ARG A 278 3.34 2.99 2.26
C ARG A 278 3.80 1.55 2.12
N PRO A 279 4.67 1.06 3.03
CA PRO A 279 5.17 -0.31 2.97
C PRO A 279 4.08 -1.37 2.80
N TYR A 280 2.92 -1.22 3.46
CA TYR A 280 1.81 -2.18 3.34
C TYR A 280 1.18 -2.29 1.95
N HIS A 281 1.43 -1.36 1.02
CA HIS A 281 0.99 -1.51 -0.38
C HIS A 281 1.82 -2.56 -1.14
N ALA A 282 2.99 -2.94 -0.63
CA ALA A 282 3.80 -4.02 -1.18
C ALA A 282 3.27 -5.42 -0.82
N THR A 283 2.20 -5.53 -0.02
CA THR A 283 1.65 -6.82 0.46
C THR A 283 1.38 -7.79 -0.69
N GLY A 284 0.68 -7.37 -1.75
CA GLY A 284 0.38 -8.25 -2.89
C GLY A 284 1.61 -8.79 -3.61
N GLY A 285 2.62 -7.94 -3.85
CA GLY A 285 3.84 -8.36 -4.51
C GLY A 285 4.68 -9.30 -3.65
N LEU A 286 4.81 -9.02 -2.35
CA LEU A 286 5.53 -9.87 -1.40
C LEU A 286 4.84 -11.22 -1.19
N LEU A 287 3.49 -11.24 -1.18
CA LEU A 287 2.69 -12.46 -1.12
C LEU A 287 2.99 -13.38 -2.31
N VAL A 288 3.01 -12.82 -3.53
CA VAL A 288 3.32 -13.56 -4.77
C VAL A 288 4.77 -14.06 -4.77
N LEU A 289 5.74 -13.26 -4.33
CA LEU A 289 7.12 -13.73 -4.19
C LEU A 289 7.22 -14.91 -3.21
N GLY A 290 6.50 -14.83 -2.08
CA GLY A 290 6.46 -15.90 -1.09
C GLY A 290 5.89 -17.20 -1.64
N SER A 291 4.78 -17.14 -2.41
CA SER A 291 4.17 -18.32 -3.00
C SER A 291 5.09 -19.00 -4.03
N LEU A 292 5.79 -18.21 -4.86
CA LEU A 292 6.76 -18.71 -5.83
C LEU A 292 7.93 -19.45 -5.18
N VAL A 293 8.48 -18.91 -4.09
CA VAL A 293 9.58 -19.55 -3.35
C VAL A 293 9.13 -20.90 -2.78
N LEU A 294 7.93 -20.96 -2.21
CA LEU A 294 7.38 -22.21 -1.65
C LEU A 294 7.12 -23.26 -2.74
N ALA A 295 6.60 -22.85 -3.90
CA ALA A 295 6.39 -23.74 -5.04
C ALA A 295 7.72 -24.34 -5.53
N GLN A 296 8.77 -23.53 -5.65
CA GLN A 296 10.10 -24.00 -6.04
C GLN A 296 10.70 -24.98 -5.02
N GLN A 297 10.51 -24.75 -3.72
CA GLN A 297 10.96 -25.66 -2.67
C GLN A 297 10.25 -27.02 -2.72
N ARG A 298 8.93 -27.04 -3.00
CA ARG A 298 8.16 -28.29 -3.15
C ARG A 298 8.69 -29.13 -4.33
N GLN A 299 8.94 -28.51 -5.47
CA GLN A 299 9.51 -29.19 -6.64
C GLN A 299 10.87 -29.84 -6.33
N ARG A 300 11.74 -29.14 -5.58
CA ARG A 300 13.04 -29.68 -5.17
C ARG A 300 12.92 -30.89 -4.23
N ARG A 301 11.95 -30.88 -3.30
CA ARG A 301 11.72 -31.99 -2.37
C ARG A 301 11.14 -33.22 -3.08
N GLY A 302 10.17 -33.02 -3.99
CA GLY A 302 9.55 -34.11 -4.75
C GLY A 302 10.52 -34.84 -5.69
N GLY A 303 11.51 -34.13 -6.26
CA GLY A 303 12.52 -34.75 -7.13
C GLY A 303 13.52 -35.66 -6.42
N SER A 304 13.67 -35.58 -5.09
CA SER A 304 14.67 -36.35 -4.35
C SER A 304 14.23 -37.77 -3.98
N THR A 305 12.92 -38.03 -3.88
CA THR A 305 12.40 -39.36 -3.47
C THR A 305 12.38 -40.38 -4.62
N SER A 306 12.31 -39.93 -5.88
CA SER A 306 12.28 -40.84 -7.03
C SER A 306 13.63 -41.47 -7.41
N ARG A 307 14.76 -41.03 -6.85
CA ARG A 307 16.10 -41.53 -7.20
C ARG A 307 16.69 -42.61 -6.27
N ARG A 308 15.99 -43.03 -5.21
CA ARG A 308 16.48 -44.06 -4.27
C ARG A 308 15.84 -45.44 -4.44
N GLY A 309 15.15 -45.68 -5.56
CA GLY A 309 14.40 -46.92 -5.81
C GLY A 309 14.88 -47.75 -7.01
N LEU A 310 16.13 -47.58 -7.46
CA LEU A 310 16.75 -48.40 -8.50
C LEU A 310 18.09 -48.94 -7.99
#